data_AF-K0DWY5-F1
#
_entry.id   AF-K0DWY5-F1
#
_cell.length_a   1.000
_cell.length_b   1.000
_cell.length_c   1.000
_cell.angle_alpha   90.00
_cell.angle_beta   90.00
_cell.angle_gamma   90.00
#
_symmetry.space_group_name_H-M   'P 1'
#
loop_
_entity.id
_entity.type
_entity.pdbx_description
1 polymer ?
#
loop_
_entity_poly.entity_id
_entity_poly.type
_entity_poly.pdbx_seq_one_letter_code
_entity_poly.pdbx_strand_id
1 'polypeptide(L)'
;MNRNSLVRSFRCAVLTLLVLGGACAGNANAGSQSMQFSYTTNGASEGSINRYGDNSISVSDGMLTVEIGDSILKKNINGAGVFEMKLLNRDLEDAKKLADLLCSPEDSAGEVPTTDLYTAKCDGKVRSSYVKNFSRPLVNQMAQLVESLRDSGIRDGRKLVKLDVSLDSIDRVKGGFLVAVRFYNGGEYPIKFSTPDKWDGGPGRDMLGVSTVRKPQFAFGLAGETLENSDEFTNGEVSLAPRSSAVLKMKTSSVDKFTAGTYDFNIGVFMNIGVVGLATNLSRVDFHSNIKEPTSITFDRDYPSTPEEREQWEARHRDAMSSYPVKPGQTFAEDGLYRAARVNTISRRSLQLVPFKAGAVATADNVKMLIEGGGGLSFDDPVQWLWEGSAPTPVKQYSFDMIEETRQFCEPGVPCPRSGRWVPRIRQSWDKPARYDLAGIVTLRRGQPMPLINDANGRADWEWVGA
;
A
#
# COMPACT_ATOMS: atom_id res chain seq x y z
N MET A 1 53.24 -26.35 44.46
CA MET A 1 54.08 -26.90 43.38
C MET A 1 54.11 -25.90 42.23
N ASN A 2 55.30 -25.34 41.99
CA ASN A 2 55.82 -24.60 40.83
C ASN A 2 54.90 -23.62 40.07
N ARG A 3 55.11 -22.30 40.27
CA ARG A 3 56.04 -21.38 39.56
C ARG A 3 55.38 -20.86 38.27
N ASN A 4 55.29 -19.57 37.93
CA ASN A 4 56.05 -18.36 38.24
C ASN A 4 55.17 -17.17 37.78
N SER A 5 54.90 -16.15 38.61
CA SER A 5 55.63 -14.85 38.70
C SER A 5 55.73 -14.12 37.36
N LEU A 6 55.36 -12.84 37.19
CA LEU A 6 55.86 -11.65 37.88
C LEU A 6 54.92 -10.48 37.43
N VAL A 7 54.21 -9.75 38.30
CA VAL A 7 54.65 -8.63 39.17
C VAL A 7 54.66 -7.25 38.48
N ARG A 8 53.79 -6.39 39.03
CA ARG A 8 53.82 -4.92 39.26
C ARG A 8 53.85 -3.97 38.05
N SER A 9 52.92 -3.03 37.82
CA SER A 9 52.16 -2.06 38.64
C SER A 9 52.94 -0.79 39.08
N PHE A 10 52.23 0.35 38.95
CA PHE A 10 52.53 1.75 39.34
C PHE A 10 53.33 2.57 38.32
N ARG A 11 53.13 3.87 38.07
CA ARG A 11 52.09 4.93 38.27
C ARG A 11 52.84 6.26 37.97
N CYS A 12 52.15 7.26 37.43
CA CYS A 12 52.45 8.70 37.50
C CYS A 12 53.71 9.28 36.79
N ALA A 13 53.48 10.22 35.86
CA ALA A 13 54.10 11.55 35.91
C ALA A 13 53.39 12.51 34.94
N VAL A 14 52.95 13.66 35.48
CA VAL A 14 52.62 14.90 34.75
C VAL A 14 53.94 15.58 34.42
N LEU A 15 54.09 16.10 33.19
CA LEU A 15 55.10 17.13 32.91
C LEU A 15 54.65 18.06 31.78
N THR A 16 54.37 19.30 32.17
CA THR A 16 54.26 20.47 31.30
C THR A 16 55.68 21.01 31.07
N LEU A 17 56.06 21.30 29.82
CA LEU A 17 57.19 22.18 29.51
C LEU A 17 56.94 22.87 28.15
N LEU A 18 56.79 24.19 28.22
CA LEU A 18 56.87 25.15 27.12
C LEU A 18 58.33 25.51 26.87
N VAL A 19 58.78 25.54 25.62
CA VAL A 19 59.87 26.44 25.15
C VAL A 19 59.52 26.94 23.74
N LEU A 20 59.71 28.25 23.57
CA LEU A 20 59.49 29.09 22.40
C LEU A 20 60.53 28.91 21.28
N GLY A 21 60.14 29.24 20.05
CA GLY A 21 60.98 29.99 19.11
C GLY A 21 61.20 29.37 17.72
N GLY A 22 60.59 29.97 16.69
CA GLY A 22 60.94 29.71 15.29
C GLY A 22 59.87 30.15 14.30
N ALA A 23 59.79 31.46 14.01
CA ALA A 23 59.00 31.97 12.90
C ALA A 23 59.70 31.65 11.57
N CYS A 24 59.08 30.77 10.77
CA CYS A 24 59.26 30.75 9.32
C CYS A 24 57.87 30.88 8.69
N ALA A 25 57.69 31.93 7.91
CA ALA A 25 56.52 32.16 7.09
C ALA A 25 56.31 30.98 6.14
N GLY A 26 55.20 30.27 6.33
CA GLY A 26 54.64 29.32 5.39
C GLY A 26 53.21 29.76 5.10
N ASN A 27 52.91 29.97 3.82
CA ASN A 27 51.66 30.49 3.29
C ASN A 27 50.41 30.07 4.06
N ALA A 28 49.55 31.07 4.28
CA ALA A 28 48.16 30.88 4.64
C ALA A 28 47.48 29.94 3.62
N ASN A 29 47.29 28.68 3.99
CA ASN A 29 46.10 27.95 3.57
C ASN A 29 45.03 28.32 4.58
N ALA A 30 44.19 29.28 4.22
CA ALA A 30 42.89 29.47 4.85
C ALA A 30 42.25 28.07 4.99
N GLY A 31 41.98 27.68 6.23
CA GLY A 31 41.61 26.32 6.57
C GLY A 31 40.48 25.83 5.67
N SER A 32 40.66 24.65 5.08
CA SER A 32 39.56 23.90 4.49
C SER A 32 38.55 23.66 5.61
N GLN A 33 37.56 24.53 5.75
CA GLN A 33 36.39 24.22 6.55
C GLN A 33 35.84 22.91 5.96
N SER A 34 35.85 21.85 6.76
CA SER A 34 35.29 20.56 6.38
C SER A 34 33.81 20.79 6.08
N MET A 35 33.44 20.77 4.80
CA MET A 35 32.06 20.91 4.35
C MET A 35 31.19 19.86 5.04
N GLN A 36 30.21 20.31 5.80
CA GLN A 36 29.31 19.43 6.55
C GLN A 36 27.89 19.95 6.47
N PHE A 37 27.01 19.17 5.84
CA PHE A 37 25.58 19.48 5.77
C PHE A 37 24.74 18.22 5.61
N SER A 38 23.44 18.34 5.86
CA SER A 38 22.39 17.40 5.48
C SER A 38 21.19 18.15 4.93
N TYR A 39 20.49 17.52 3.98
CA TYR A 39 19.25 17.98 3.38
C TYR A 39 18.29 16.80 3.35
N THR A 40 17.12 16.94 3.97
CA THR A 40 16.11 15.89 4.06
C THR A 40 14.80 16.36 3.44
N THR A 41 14.33 15.65 2.43
CA THR A 41 12.99 15.85 1.87
C THR A 41 11.97 15.05 2.67
N ASN A 42 10.77 15.60 2.85
CA ASN A 42 9.65 15.03 3.62
C ASN A 42 9.81 15.04 5.16
N GLY A 43 10.87 15.65 5.70
CA GLY A 43 11.20 15.56 7.13
C GLY A 43 10.32 16.36 8.10
N ALA A 44 9.37 17.18 7.64
CA ALA A 44 8.58 18.02 8.55
C ALA A 44 7.21 18.49 8.02
N SER A 45 6.30 17.58 7.70
CA SER A 45 4.89 17.98 7.83
C SER A 45 4.54 18.03 9.33
N GLU A 46 3.96 19.13 9.81
CA GLU A 46 3.48 19.20 11.19
C GLU A 46 2.44 18.09 11.40
N GLY A 47 2.80 17.10 12.24
CA GLY A 47 2.05 15.84 12.41
C GLY A 47 2.61 14.61 11.69
N SER A 48 3.66 14.72 10.86
CA SER A 48 4.38 13.57 10.32
C SER A 48 5.68 13.31 11.05
N ILE A 49 5.82 12.06 11.48
CA ILE A 49 7.11 11.40 11.67
C ILE A 49 7.15 10.25 10.63
N ASN A 50 7.06 10.60 9.35
CA ASN A 50 7.28 9.73 8.18
C ASN A 50 6.13 8.77 7.83
N ARG A 51 5.16 9.28 7.06
CA ARG A 51 4.10 8.43 6.49
C ARG A 51 4.55 7.63 5.26
N TYR A 52 5.66 7.98 4.59
CA TYR A 52 6.10 7.33 3.34
C TYR A 52 7.62 7.11 3.23
N GLY A 53 8.39 7.35 4.31
CA GLY A 53 9.86 7.28 4.30
C GLY A 53 10.54 8.59 3.91
N ASP A 54 11.77 8.78 4.38
CA ASP A 54 12.56 10.00 4.13
C ASP A 54 13.59 9.76 3.03
N ASN A 55 13.86 10.81 2.24
CA ASN A 55 15.04 10.85 1.39
C ASN A 55 15.98 11.93 1.89
N SER A 56 17.24 11.58 2.12
CA SER A 56 18.24 12.51 2.64
C SER A 56 19.51 12.45 1.80
N ILE A 57 20.20 13.59 1.71
CA ILE A 57 21.61 13.62 1.36
C ILE A 57 22.37 14.26 2.52
N SER A 58 23.58 13.79 2.78
CA SER A 58 24.48 14.42 3.73
C SER A 58 25.92 14.36 3.24
N VAL A 59 26.69 15.38 3.59
CA VAL A 59 28.11 15.47 3.30
C VAL A 59 28.85 15.63 4.61
N SER A 60 29.88 14.82 4.82
CA SER A 60 30.86 14.97 5.90
C SER A 60 32.22 14.52 5.38
N ASP A 61 33.26 15.30 5.65
CA ASP A 61 34.65 14.94 5.31
C ASP A 61 34.86 14.55 3.84
N GLY A 62 34.13 15.19 2.92
CA GLY A 62 34.18 14.91 1.49
C GLY A 62 33.49 13.62 1.05
N MET A 63 32.76 12.96 1.95
CA MET A 63 31.92 11.81 1.66
C MET A 63 30.46 12.25 1.57
N LEU A 64 29.80 11.88 0.47
CA LEU A 64 28.36 12.00 0.28
C LEU A 64 27.70 10.71 0.74
N THR A 65 26.73 10.81 1.64
CA THR A 65 25.78 9.75 1.96
C THR A 65 24.41 10.13 1.41
N VAL A 66 23.78 9.21 0.69
CA VAL A 66 22.42 9.34 0.15
C VAL A 66 21.55 8.26 0.78
N GLU A 67 20.48 8.65 1.45
CA GLU A 67 19.46 7.74 1.97
C GLU A 67 18.19 7.89 1.13
N ILE A 68 17.65 6.76 0.69
CA ILE A 68 16.41 6.67 -0.08
C ILE A 68 15.44 5.74 0.66
N GLY A 69 14.54 6.34 1.42
CA GLY A 69 13.39 5.68 2.04
C GLY A 69 12.15 5.70 1.15
N ASP A 70 11.96 6.74 0.35
CA ASP A 70 10.81 6.88 -0.55
C ASP A 70 11.27 6.90 -2.02
N SER A 71 10.99 5.82 -2.73
CA SER A 71 11.30 5.64 -4.14
C SER A 71 10.05 5.47 -5.01
N ILE A 72 8.83 5.56 -4.45
CA ILE A 72 7.61 5.08 -5.14
C ILE A 72 7.28 5.85 -6.43
N LEU A 73 7.70 7.12 -6.53
CA LEU A 73 7.53 7.95 -7.73
C LEU A 73 8.82 8.07 -8.58
N LYS A 74 9.90 7.41 -8.18
CA LYS A 74 11.24 7.60 -8.77
C LYS A 74 11.58 6.49 -9.75
N LYS A 75 11.53 6.81 -11.06
CA LYS A 75 11.80 5.83 -12.13
C LYS A 75 13.27 5.40 -12.24
N ASN A 76 14.20 6.11 -11.59
CA ASN A 76 15.64 5.88 -11.67
C ASN A 76 16.17 4.97 -10.56
N ILE A 77 15.35 4.63 -9.57
CA ILE A 77 15.71 3.75 -8.47
C ILE A 77 14.54 2.81 -8.15
N ASN A 78 14.85 1.52 -8.02
CA ASN A 78 13.97 0.53 -7.40
C ASN A 78 14.48 0.24 -5.99
N GLY A 79 13.57 -0.16 -5.11
CA GLY A 79 13.96 -0.44 -3.73
C GLY A 79 14.29 0.80 -2.90
N ALA A 80 14.73 0.54 -1.68
CA ALA A 80 15.22 1.54 -0.74
C ALA A 80 16.69 1.27 -0.39
N GLY A 81 17.40 2.27 0.16
CA GLY A 81 18.79 2.05 0.54
C GLY A 81 19.57 3.26 1.01
N VAL A 82 20.82 2.99 1.40
CA VAL A 82 21.84 3.97 1.78
C VAL A 82 23.06 3.75 0.90
N PHE A 83 23.49 4.83 0.25
CA PHE A 83 24.60 4.86 -0.69
C PHE A 83 25.66 5.82 -0.20
N GLU A 84 26.93 5.44 -0.31
CA GLU A 84 28.04 6.27 0.09
C GLU A 84 29.01 6.47 -1.08
N MET A 85 29.40 7.71 -1.34
CA MET A 85 30.29 8.06 -2.44
C MET A 85 31.30 9.12 -1.99
N LYS A 86 32.55 8.99 -2.41
CA LYS A 86 33.53 10.06 -2.27
C LYS A 86 33.24 11.16 -3.29
N LEU A 87 33.12 12.40 -2.83
CA LEU A 87 32.89 13.55 -3.71
C LEU A 87 34.15 13.86 -4.53
N LEU A 88 33.98 13.92 -5.85
CA LEU A 88 35.04 14.25 -6.81
C LEU A 88 34.48 15.17 -7.90
N ASN A 89 35.36 15.91 -8.57
CA ASN A 89 35.04 16.69 -9.77
C ASN A 89 33.77 17.53 -9.61
N ARG A 90 32.78 17.33 -10.50
CA ARG A 90 31.51 18.06 -10.53
C ARG A 90 30.69 17.87 -9.25
N ASP A 91 30.64 16.66 -8.69
CA ASP A 91 29.84 16.40 -7.48
C ASP A 91 30.39 17.17 -6.29
N LEU A 92 31.73 17.30 -6.19
CA LEU A 92 32.36 18.12 -5.16
C LEU A 92 32.00 19.61 -5.31
N GLU A 93 31.99 20.12 -6.54
CA GLU A 93 31.63 21.52 -6.81
C GLU A 93 30.13 21.78 -6.55
N ASP A 94 29.26 20.84 -6.93
CA ASP A 94 27.83 20.94 -6.65
C ASP A 94 27.54 20.87 -5.14
N ALA A 95 28.26 20.02 -4.39
CA ALA A 95 28.17 19.98 -2.93
C ALA A 95 28.63 21.30 -2.28
N LYS A 96 29.74 21.90 -2.74
CA LYS A 96 30.21 23.20 -2.25
C LYS A 96 29.18 24.30 -2.48
N LYS A 97 28.63 24.39 -3.69
CA LYS A 97 27.57 25.35 -4.02
C LYS A 97 26.35 25.17 -3.12
N LEU A 98 25.95 23.91 -2.87
CA LEU A 98 24.82 23.64 -1.98
C LEU A 98 25.14 24.08 -0.54
N ALA A 99 26.34 23.80 -0.03
CA ALA A 99 26.77 24.27 1.28
C ALA A 99 26.73 25.82 1.40
N ASP A 100 27.24 26.53 0.38
CA ASP A 100 27.22 27.99 0.32
C ASP A 100 25.78 28.53 0.34
N LEU A 101 24.88 27.92 -0.44
CA LEU A 101 23.47 28.27 -0.46
C LEU A 101 22.79 28.03 0.89
N LEU A 102 23.03 26.89 1.54
CA LEU A 102 22.46 26.56 2.85
C LEU A 102 22.98 27.50 3.96
N CYS A 103 24.17 28.07 3.79
CA CYS A 103 24.74 29.05 4.71
C CYS A 103 24.37 30.50 4.39
N SER A 104 23.69 30.76 3.26
CA SER A 104 23.24 32.09 2.90
C SER A 104 22.16 32.62 3.87
N PRO A 105 21.99 33.95 3.99
CA PRO A 105 20.92 34.53 4.78
C PRO A 105 19.54 34.03 4.34
N GLU A 106 18.66 33.74 5.29
CA GLU A 106 17.24 33.50 4.97
C GLU A 106 16.61 34.82 4.50
N ASP A 107 15.91 34.77 3.37
CA ASP A 107 15.39 35.95 2.66
C ASP A 107 13.94 35.73 2.23
N SER A 108 13.10 35.22 3.15
CA SER A 108 11.71 34.74 2.93
C SER A 108 10.80 35.73 2.19
N ALA A 109 10.98 35.84 0.88
CA ALA A 109 10.17 36.62 -0.03
C ALA A 109 9.19 35.67 -0.73
N GLY A 110 8.13 35.32 -0.02
CA GLY A 110 7.03 34.51 -0.54
C GLY A 110 6.90 33.13 0.09
N GLU A 111 5.67 32.63 0.12
CA GLU A 111 5.32 31.32 0.66
C GLU A 111 5.83 30.22 -0.29
N VAL A 112 6.83 29.45 0.14
CA VAL A 112 7.31 28.26 -0.57
C VAL A 112 6.66 27.02 0.05
N PRO A 113 5.87 26.24 -0.70
CA PRO A 113 5.15 25.08 -0.16
C PRO A 113 6.08 23.85 -0.08
N THR A 114 7.17 23.95 0.70
CA THR A 114 8.06 22.82 1.03
C THR A 114 8.19 22.64 2.53
N THR A 115 8.39 21.40 2.95
CA THR A 115 8.67 21.01 4.34
C THR A 115 10.07 20.44 4.51
N ASP A 116 10.93 20.64 3.52
CA ASP A 116 12.30 20.13 3.55
C ASP A 116 13.10 20.80 4.66
N LEU A 117 13.94 19.98 5.31
CA LEU A 117 14.81 20.38 6.40
C LEU A 117 16.26 20.36 5.95
N TYR A 118 17.05 21.26 6.51
CA TYR A 118 18.50 21.21 6.36
C TYR A 118 19.21 21.38 7.70
N THR A 119 20.43 20.85 7.76
CA THR A 119 21.42 21.18 8.78
C THR A 119 22.73 21.49 8.09
N ALA A 120 23.40 22.58 8.41
CA ALA A 120 24.67 22.95 7.79
C ALA A 120 25.62 23.57 8.82
N LYS A 121 26.92 23.33 8.66
CA LYS A 121 27.96 23.98 9.46
C LYS A 121 28.46 25.22 8.74
N CYS A 122 28.02 26.39 9.19
CA CYS A 122 28.35 27.70 8.63
C CYS A 122 29.25 28.46 9.60
N ASP A 123 30.45 28.86 9.16
CA ASP A 123 31.43 29.59 9.99
C ASP A 123 31.70 28.91 11.36
N GLY A 124 31.75 27.57 11.34
CA GLY A 124 31.96 26.76 12.54
C GLY A 124 30.73 26.57 13.44
N LYS A 125 29.59 27.22 13.15
CA LYS A 125 28.33 27.05 13.87
C LYS A 125 27.39 26.14 13.09
N VAL A 126 26.69 25.26 13.81
CA VAL A 126 25.64 24.44 13.21
C VAL A 126 24.35 25.26 13.13
N ARG A 127 23.78 25.34 11.92
CA ARG A 127 22.47 25.92 11.62
C ARG A 127 21.53 24.81 11.19
N SER A 128 20.31 24.81 11.70
CA SER A 128 19.24 23.92 11.25
C SER A 128 17.95 24.72 11.10
N SER A 129 17.27 24.56 9.98
CA SER A 129 16.05 25.31 9.65
C SER A 129 15.30 24.63 8.51
N TYR A 130 14.22 25.27 8.07
CA TYR A 130 13.42 24.83 6.93
C TYR A 130 13.89 25.49 5.64
N VAL A 131 13.86 24.74 4.55
CA VAL A 131 14.19 25.25 3.21
C VAL A 131 13.17 26.30 2.75
N LYS A 132 11.92 26.25 3.25
CA LYS A 132 10.88 27.25 2.96
C LYS A 132 11.22 28.67 3.40
N ASN A 133 12.23 28.85 4.24
CA ASN A 133 12.66 30.16 4.72
C ASN A 133 13.57 30.90 3.73
N PHE A 134 14.01 30.23 2.65
CA PHE A 134 14.72 30.86 1.54
C PHE A 134 13.77 31.34 0.45
N SER A 135 14.20 32.32 -0.34
CA SER A 135 13.47 32.75 -1.52
C SER A 135 13.33 31.64 -2.55
N ARG A 136 12.21 31.65 -3.29
CA ARG A 136 11.90 30.62 -4.30
C ARG A 136 13.02 30.34 -5.31
N PRO A 137 13.77 31.34 -5.83
CA PRO A 137 14.91 31.08 -6.70
C PRO A 137 16.01 30.24 -6.05
N LEU A 138 16.34 30.51 -4.78
CA LEU A 138 17.34 29.76 -4.03
C LEU A 138 16.87 28.33 -3.77
N VAL A 139 15.61 28.15 -3.35
CA VAL A 139 15.02 26.82 -3.15
C VAL A 139 15.09 25.97 -4.43
N ASN A 140 14.78 26.55 -5.58
CA ASN A 140 14.87 25.84 -6.86
C ASN A 140 16.31 25.40 -7.18
N GLN A 141 17.30 26.25 -6.91
CA GLN A 141 18.72 25.91 -7.11
C GLN A 141 19.17 24.81 -6.14
N MET A 142 18.79 24.91 -4.86
CA MET A 142 19.06 23.88 -3.86
C MET A 142 18.47 22.54 -4.29
N ALA A 143 17.20 22.50 -4.71
CA ALA A 143 16.53 21.29 -5.15
C ALA A 143 17.25 20.62 -6.35
N GLN A 144 17.72 21.42 -7.32
CA GLN A 144 18.49 20.90 -8.47
C GLN A 144 19.83 20.30 -8.04
N LEU A 145 20.56 20.95 -7.11
CA LEU A 145 21.82 20.43 -6.59
C LEU A 145 21.62 19.15 -5.77
N VAL A 146 20.57 19.12 -4.94
CA VAL A 146 20.18 17.94 -4.16
C VAL A 146 19.85 16.77 -5.08
N GLU A 147 19.08 17.00 -6.13
CA GLU A 147 18.74 15.97 -7.13
C GLU A 147 19.99 15.48 -7.87
N SER A 148 20.87 16.40 -8.32
CA SER A 148 22.15 16.06 -8.97
C SER A 148 23.02 15.16 -8.09
N LEU A 149 23.26 15.56 -6.83
CA LEU A 149 24.07 14.81 -5.89
C LEU A 149 23.44 13.46 -5.55
N ARG A 150 22.12 13.42 -5.33
CA ARG A 150 21.38 12.18 -5.08
C ARG A 150 21.53 11.20 -6.22
N ASP A 151 21.32 11.65 -7.46
CA ASP A 151 21.41 10.79 -8.65
C ASP A 151 22.84 10.26 -8.85
N SER A 152 23.86 11.08 -8.62
CA SER A 152 25.26 10.63 -8.62
C SER A 152 25.51 9.60 -7.52
N GLY A 153 25.05 9.84 -6.29
CA GLY A 153 25.23 8.90 -5.18
C GLY A 153 24.52 7.55 -5.41
N ILE A 154 23.32 7.56 -6.00
CA ILE A 154 22.60 6.32 -6.36
C ILE A 154 23.34 5.54 -7.46
N ARG A 155 23.85 6.24 -8.47
CA ARG A 155 24.49 5.63 -9.64
C ARG A 155 25.90 5.09 -9.34
N ASP A 156 26.71 5.91 -8.68
CA ASP A 156 28.16 5.69 -8.55
C ASP A 156 28.58 5.34 -7.11
N GLY A 157 27.67 5.46 -6.13
CA GLY A 157 27.94 5.16 -4.73
C GLY A 157 27.98 3.68 -4.38
N ARG A 158 28.78 3.36 -3.35
CA ARG A 158 28.80 2.05 -2.69
C ARG A 158 27.49 1.85 -1.94
N LYS A 159 26.85 0.69 -2.17
CA LYS A 159 25.57 0.30 -1.55
C LYS A 159 25.80 -0.23 -0.15
N LEU A 160 25.68 0.63 0.87
CA LEU A 160 25.77 0.19 2.27
C LEU A 160 24.52 -0.60 2.66
N VAL A 161 23.35 -0.06 2.36
CA VAL A 161 22.05 -0.71 2.54
C VAL A 161 21.36 -0.70 1.19
N LYS A 162 20.81 -1.83 0.75
CA LYS A 162 19.98 -1.87 -0.45
C LYS A 162 18.96 -2.97 -0.32
N LEU A 163 17.70 -2.59 -0.18
CA LEU A 163 16.58 -3.52 -0.17
C LEU A 163 15.85 -3.45 -1.50
N ASP A 164 15.69 -4.59 -2.15
CA ASP A 164 14.96 -4.76 -3.39
C ASP A 164 13.82 -5.76 -3.21
N VAL A 165 12.82 -5.65 -4.08
CA VAL A 165 11.68 -6.58 -4.14
C VAL A 165 11.40 -6.99 -5.58
N SER A 166 11.06 -8.26 -5.78
CA SER A 166 10.67 -8.81 -7.08
C SER A 166 9.57 -9.86 -6.92
N LEU A 167 8.75 -10.02 -7.95
CA LEU A 167 7.75 -11.08 -8.01
C LEU A 167 8.43 -12.38 -8.46
N ASP A 168 8.24 -13.44 -7.68
CA ASP A 168 8.79 -14.77 -7.96
C ASP A 168 7.77 -15.62 -8.72
N SER A 169 6.54 -15.76 -8.20
CA SER A 169 5.43 -16.43 -8.89
C SER A 169 4.06 -15.95 -8.42
N ILE A 170 3.04 -16.21 -9.24
CA ILE A 170 1.63 -16.16 -8.85
C ILE A 170 1.00 -17.46 -9.35
N ASP A 171 0.61 -18.31 -8.40
CA ASP A 171 0.02 -19.60 -8.69
C ASP A 171 -1.44 -19.62 -8.21
N ARG A 172 -2.36 -20.07 -9.06
CA ARG A 172 -3.74 -20.26 -8.62
C ARG A 172 -3.84 -21.52 -7.77
N VAL A 173 -4.39 -21.40 -6.57
CA VAL A 173 -4.54 -22.49 -5.61
C VAL A 173 -5.98 -22.59 -5.11
N LYS A 174 -6.31 -23.66 -4.37
CA LYS A 174 -7.64 -23.79 -3.79
C LYS A 174 -7.91 -22.64 -2.81
N GLY A 175 -8.95 -21.86 -3.10
CA GLY A 175 -9.39 -20.73 -2.28
C GLY A 175 -8.63 -19.42 -2.54
N GLY A 176 -7.99 -19.25 -3.71
CA GLY A 176 -7.37 -17.99 -4.11
C GLY A 176 -6.09 -18.19 -4.90
N PHE A 177 -5.06 -17.44 -4.52
CA PHE A 177 -3.77 -17.40 -5.17
C PHE A 177 -2.65 -17.53 -4.13
N LEU A 178 -1.57 -18.18 -4.53
CA LEU A 178 -0.31 -18.19 -3.81
C LEU A 178 0.63 -17.23 -4.54
N VAL A 179 0.96 -16.12 -3.89
CA VAL A 179 1.83 -15.09 -4.44
C VAL A 179 3.17 -15.16 -3.73
N ALA A 180 4.24 -15.42 -4.48
CA ALA A 180 5.60 -15.50 -3.96
C ALA A 180 6.35 -14.20 -4.27
N VAL A 181 6.79 -13.50 -3.23
CA VAL A 181 7.55 -12.24 -3.34
C VAL A 181 8.93 -12.43 -2.75
N ARG A 182 9.97 -12.01 -3.49
CA ARG A 182 11.36 -12.09 -3.07
C ARG A 182 11.85 -10.72 -2.61
N PHE A 183 12.36 -10.64 -1.39
CA PHE A 183 13.13 -9.51 -0.91
C PHE A 183 14.62 -9.84 -1.01
N TYR A 184 15.42 -8.89 -1.51
CA TYR A 184 16.86 -9.06 -1.68
C TYR A 184 17.62 -7.91 -1.02
N ASN A 185 18.61 -8.25 -0.18
CA ASN A 185 19.55 -7.31 0.38
C ASN A 185 20.78 -7.20 -0.52
N GLY A 186 20.79 -6.22 -1.42
CA GLY A 186 21.94 -5.89 -2.26
C GLY A 186 22.98 -5.00 -1.57
N GLY A 187 22.88 -4.80 -0.26
CA GLY A 187 23.80 -3.99 0.54
C GLY A 187 24.87 -4.83 1.25
N GLU A 188 25.55 -4.18 2.19
CA GLU A 188 26.62 -4.74 3.01
C GLU A 188 26.24 -4.88 4.48
N TYR A 189 25.17 -4.22 4.92
CA TYR A 189 24.63 -4.33 6.27
C TYR A 189 23.38 -5.20 6.31
N PRO A 190 23.17 -6.01 7.38
CA PRO A 190 21.95 -6.78 7.56
C PRO A 190 20.70 -5.90 7.69
N ILE A 191 19.58 -6.40 7.15
CA ILE A 191 18.28 -5.73 7.19
C ILE A 191 17.27 -6.64 7.87
N LYS A 192 16.41 -6.07 8.72
CA LYS A 192 15.34 -6.76 9.42
C LYS A 192 13.99 -6.09 9.20
N PHE A 193 12.92 -6.87 9.12
CA PHE A 193 11.54 -6.38 9.09
C PHE A 193 10.57 -7.50 9.51
N SER A 194 9.36 -7.14 9.91
CA SER A 194 8.30 -8.10 10.25
C SER A 194 7.73 -8.75 8.98
N THR A 195 7.29 -10.00 9.08
CA THR A 195 6.62 -10.68 7.97
C THR A 195 5.26 -10.04 7.64
N PRO A 196 4.83 -10.03 6.36
CA PRO A 196 3.59 -9.33 5.95
C PRO A 196 2.30 -9.79 6.63
N ASP A 197 2.23 -11.03 7.11
CA ASP A 197 1.08 -11.56 7.85
C ASP A 197 0.90 -10.91 9.24
N LYS A 198 1.94 -10.23 9.74
CA LYS A 198 1.91 -9.45 10.99
C LYS A 198 1.60 -7.97 10.77
N TRP A 199 1.38 -7.55 9.53
CA TRP A 199 1.07 -6.17 9.21
C TRP A 199 -0.42 -5.92 9.34
N ASP A 200 -0.79 -4.80 9.96
CA ASP A 200 -2.19 -4.44 10.19
C ASP A 200 -2.97 -4.06 8.90
N GLY A 201 -2.31 -3.94 7.75
CA GLY A 201 -2.90 -3.79 6.40
C GLY A 201 -3.77 -2.54 6.14
N GLY A 202 -3.98 -1.67 7.13
CA GLY A 202 -4.87 -0.52 7.04
C GLY A 202 -4.29 0.69 6.26
N PRO A 203 -5.13 1.66 5.86
CA PRO A 203 -4.68 2.89 5.19
C PRO A 203 -3.62 3.66 6.01
N GLY A 204 -2.45 3.92 5.40
CA GLY A 204 -1.31 4.55 6.09
C GLY A 204 -0.53 3.64 7.04
N ARG A 205 -0.80 2.33 7.03
CA ARG A 205 -0.01 1.29 7.71
C ARG A 205 0.79 0.50 6.67
N ASP A 206 1.57 -0.47 7.13
CA ASP A 206 2.45 -1.26 6.28
C ASP A 206 1.64 -2.02 5.21
N MET A 207 2.11 -1.97 3.97
CA MET A 207 1.42 -2.46 2.76
C MET A 207 2.38 -3.24 1.88
N LEU A 208 1.87 -4.34 1.33
CA LEU A 208 2.50 -5.09 0.26
C LEU A 208 1.41 -5.38 -0.78
N GLY A 209 1.66 -4.99 -2.02
CA GLY A 209 0.73 -5.19 -3.12
C GLY A 209 1.44 -5.52 -4.41
N VAL A 210 0.82 -6.37 -5.22
CA VAL A 210 1.29 -6.72 -6.56
C VAL A 210 0.24 -6.26 -7.55
N SER A 211 0.57 -5.37 -8.47
CA SER A 211 -0.39 -4.76 -9.39
C SER A 211 0.09 -4.77 -10.83
N THR A 212 -0.84 -4.84 -11.76
CA THR A 212 -0.50 -4.81 -13.18
C THR A 212 0.01 -3.42 -13.59
N VAL A 213 1.02 -3.38 -14.47
CA VAL A 213 1.66 -2.13 -14.93
C VAL A 213 0.74 -1.33 -15.87
N ARG A 214 -0.12 -2.03 -16.62
CA ARG A 214 -0.96 -1.46 -17.68
C ARG A 214 -2.42 -1.85 -17.48
N LYS A 215 -3.31 -1.07 -18.09
CA LYS A 215 -4.75 -1.38 -18.11
C LYS A 215 -5.05 -2.66 -18.90
N PRO A 216 -6.05 -3.47 -18.49
CA PRO A 216 -6.88 -3.30 -17.29
C PRO A 216 -6.07 -3.51 -16.01
N GLN A 217 -6.22 -2.59 -15.06
CA GLN A 217 -5.46 -2.61 -13.83
C GLN A 217 -6.16 -3.50 -12.81
N PHE A 218 -5.44 -4.45 -12.23
CA PHE A 218 -5.86 -5.18 -11.05
C PHE A 218 -4.68 -5.40 -10.12
N ALA A 219 -4.98 -5.64 -8.85
CA ALA A 219 -3.98 -5.87 -7.84
C ALA A 219 -4.30 -7.07 -6.93
N PHE A 220 -3.25 -7.58 -6.32
CA PHE A 220 -3.28 -8.50 -5.18
C PHE A 220 -2.88 -7.73 -3.94
N GLY A 221 -3.75 -7.69 -2.93
CA GLY A 221 -3.41 -7.24 -1.59
C GLY A 221 -2.75 -8.39 -0.80
N LEU A 222 -1.57 -8.15 -0.24
CA LEU A 222 -0.77 -9.19 0.44
C LEU A 222 -0.50 -8.90 1.93
N ALA A 223 -0.65 -7.65 2.37
CA ALA A 223 -0.49 -7.31 3.78
C ALA A 223 -1.61 -7.91 4.63
N GLY A 224 -1.26 -8.55 5.74
CA GLY A 224 -2.20 -9.26 6.64
C GLY A 224 -2.70 -10.60 6.12
N GLU A 225 -2.29 -11.02 4.92
CA GLU A 225 -2.65 -12.32 4.35
C GLU A 225 -1.84 -13.46 4.97
N THR A 226 -2.30 -14.70 4.80
CA THR A 226 -1.66 -15.88 5.42
C THR A 226 -0.31 -16.17 4.76
N LEU A 227 0.75 -16.32 5.57
CA LEU A 227 2.09 -16.73 5.13
C LEU A 227 2.22 -18.26 5.18
N GLU A 228 2.31 -18.89 4.00
CA GLU A 228 2.35 -20.36 3.87
C GLU A 228 3.68 -20.96 4.35
N ASN A 229 4.80 -20.25 4.14
CA ASN A 229 6.13 -20.66 4.63
C ASN A 229 6.53 -19.92 5.92
N SER A 230 5.59 -19.76 6.85
CA SER A 230 5.82 -19.03 8.11
C SER A 230 6.85 -19.70 9.03
N ASP A 231 7.06 -21.00 8.88
CA ASP A 231 8.06 -21.80 9.59
C ASP A 231 9.51 -21.40 9.24
N GLU A 232 9.73 -20.79 8.07
CA GLU A 232 11.04 -20.24 7.69
C GLU A 232 11.40 -18.95 8.47
N PHE A 233 10.45 -18.33 9.16
CA PHE A 233 10.61 -17.01 9.79
C PHE A 233 10.32 -17.06 11.30
N THR A 234 11.38 -17.18 12.09
CA THR A 234 11.26 -17.22 13.56
C THR A 234 10.67 -15.91 14.09
N ASN A 235 9.64 -16.01 14.94
CA ASN A 235 8.92 -14.87 15.54
C ASN A 235 8.26 -13.90 14.52
N GLY A 236 8.05 -14.32 13.26
CA GLY A 236 7.49 -13.44 12.23
C GLY A 236 8.44 -12.30 11.86
N GLU A 237 9.75 -12.52 11.95
CA GLU A 237 10.78 -11.58 11.52
C GLU A 237 11.55 -12.16 10.32
N VAL A 238 11.73 -11.33 9.29
CA VAL A 238 12.68 -11.56 8.21
C VAL A 238 14.01 -10.91 8.58
N SER A 239 15.10 -11.66 8.55
CA SER A 239 16.45 -11.16 8.76
C SER A 239 17.31 -11.47 7.54
N LEU A 240 17.54 -10.46 6.70
CA LEU A 240 18.35 -10.57 5.49
C LEU A 240 19.81 -10.24 5.80
N ALA A 241 20.68 -11.25 5.73
CA ALA A 241 22.13 -11.05 5.71
C ALA A 241 22.56 -10.23 4.47
N PRO A 242 23.75 -9.62 4.49
CA PRO A 242 24.30 -8.94 3.32
C PRO A 242 24.31 -9.87 2.11
N ARG A 243 23.90 -9.37 0.93
CA ARG A 243 23.87 -10.12 -0.34
C ARG A 243 22.96 -11.36 -0.33
N SER A 244 21.97 -11.42 0.58
CA SER A 244 21.04 -12.55 0.67
C SER A 244 19.62 -12.17 0.26
N SER A 245 18.76 -13.18 0.05
CA SER A 245 17.33 -12.98 -0.24
C SER A 245 16.47 -13.91 0.61
N ALA A 246 15.22 -13.50 0.84
CA ALA A 246 14.16 -14.36 1.35
C ALA A 246 12.95 -14.32 0.41
N VAL A 247 12.23 -15.43 0.30
CA VAL A 247 10.98 -15.53 -0.46
C VAL A 247 9.83 -15.72 0.51
N LEU A 248 8.84 -14.84 0.44
CA LEU A 248 7.62 -14.93 1.23
C LEU A 248 6.50 -15.46 0.32
N LYS A 249 5.81 -16.52 0.73
CA LYS A 249 4.71 -17.13 -0.03
C LYS A 249 3.40 -16.83 0.67
N MET A 250 2.65 -15.87 0.13
CA MET A 250 1.40 -15.40 0.74
C MET A 250 0.22 -15.99 0.01
N LYS A 251 -0.67 -16.65 0.75
CA LYS A 251 -1.96 -17.08 0.23
C LYS A 251 -2.94 -15.94 0.38
N THR A 252 -3.41 -15.42 -0.75
CA THR A 252 -4.37 -14.33 -0.79
C THR A 252 -5.60 -14.73 -1.59
N SER A 253 -6.76 -14.32 -1.11
CA SER A 253 -7.94 -14.21 -1.97
C SER A 253 -8.17 -12.77 -2.38
N SER A 254 -7.49 -11.80 -1.77
CA SER A 254 -7.63 -10.36 -1.98
C SER A 254 -7.11 -9.92 -3.35
N VAL A 255 -7.96 -10.08 -4.36
CA VAL A 255 -7.67 -9.74 -5.76
C VAL A 255 -8.90 -9.18 -6.45
N ASP A 256 -8.69 -8.23 -7.37
CA ASP A 256 -9.75 -7.69 -8.22
C ASP A 256 -10.13 -8.66 -9.35
N LYS A 257 -11.23 -8.39 -10.05
CA LYS A 257 -11.61 -9.18 -11.23
C LYS A 257 -10.60 -8.96 -12.35
N PHE A 258 -10.31 -10.02 -13.11
CA PHE A 258 -9.48 -9.95 -14.31
C PHE A 258 -9.93 -10.97 -15.35
N THR A 259 -9.53 -10.76 -16.59
CA THR A 259 -9.75 -11.70 -17.70
C THR A 259 -8.54 -12.59 -17.92
N ALA A 260 -8.70 -13.75 -18.55
CA ALA A 260 -7.59 -14.56 -19.00
C ALA A 260 -6.64 -13.74 -19.88
N GLY A 261 -5.33 -13.96 -19.73
CA GLY A 261 -4.32 -13.21 -20.46
C GLY A 261 -2.97 -13.16 -19.75
N THR A 262 -2.01 -12.53 -20.43
CA THR A 262 -0.67 -12.27 -19.88
C THR A 262 -0.59 -10.84 -19.38
N TYR A 263 -0.11 -10.68 -18.16
CA TYR A 263 0.01 -9.39 -17.50
C TYR A 263 1.41 -9.19 -16.93
N ASP A 264 1.89 -7.96 -17.06
CA ASP A 264 3.13 -7.51 -16.42
C ASP A 264 2.80 -6.95 -15.04
N PHE A 265 3.54 -7.40 -14.03
CA PHE A 265 3.32 -7.01 -12.63
C PHE A 265 4.48 -6.22 -12.05
N ASN A 266 4.12 -5.24 -11.22
CA ASN A 266 5.02 -4.54 -10.31
C ASN A 266 4.57 -4.75 -8.87
N ILE A 267 5.50 -4.59 -7.95
CA ILE A 267 5.26 -4.67 -6.51
C ILE A 267 5.41 -3.29 -5.92
N GLY A 268 4.49 -2.90 -5.04
CA GLY A 268 4.62 -1.77 -4.14
C GLY A 268 4.78 -2.26 -2.71
N VAL A 269 5.73 -1.66 -1.98
CA VAL A 269 6.03 -2.00 -0.59
C VAL A 269 6.08 -0.72 0.21
N PHE A 270 5.37 -0.71 1.33
CA PHE A 270 5.50 0.31 2.33
C PHE A 270 5.61 -0.36 3.70
N MET A 271 6.75 -0.23 4.39
CA MET A 271 6.98 -0.95 5.64
C MET A 271 8.05 -0.31 6.53
N ASN A 272 8.12 -0.76 7.77
CA ASN A 272 9.24 -0.45 8.65
C ASN A 272 10.40 -1.42 8.44
N ILE A 273 11.64 -0.93 8.52
CA ILE A 273 12.84 -1.75 8.48
C ILE A 273 13.81 -1.37 9.60
N GLY A 274 14.64 -2.31 10.01
CA GLY A 274 15.80 -2.08 10.86
C GLY A 274 17.08 -2.43 10.12
N VAL A 275 18.08 -1.55 10.19
CA VAL A 275 19.44 -1.82 9.69
C VAL A 275 20.35 -2.09 10.88
N VAL A 276 21.04 -3.22 10.87
CA VAL A 276 21.90 -3.62 11.99
C VAL A 276 23.33 -3.14 11.76
N GLY A 277 23.88 -2.39 12.72
CA GLY A 277 25.29 -2.00 12.71
C GLY A 277 25.64 -0.75 11.90
N LEU A 278 24.64 -0.03 11.37
CA LEU A 278 24.80 1.26 10.69
C LEU A 278 23.86 2.29 11.33
N ALA A 279 24.37 3.46 11.69
CA ALA A 279 23.53 4.58 12.10
C ALA A 279 22.91 5.21 10.85
N THR A 280 21.61 5.06 10.67
CA THR A 280 20.84 5.59 9.53
C THR A 280 19.44 5.99 10.00
N ASN A 281 18.83 6.94 9.29
CA ASN A 281 17.43 7.31 9.52
C ASN A 281 16.45 6.43 8.73
N LEU A 282 16.96 5.44 7.98
CA LEU A 282 16.19 4.51 7.17
C LEU A 282 15.42 3.50 8.05
N SER A 283 14.35 3.98 8.67
CA SER A 283 13.46 3.22 9.57
C SER A 283 12.14 2.83 8.89
N ARG A 284 11.73 3.59 7.86
CA ARG A 284 10.52 3.36 7.08
C ARG A 284 10.81 3.56 5.61
N VAL A 285 10.24 2.68 4.79
CA VAL A 285 10.49 2.64 3.35
C VAL A 285 9.18 2.54 2.57
N ASP A 286 9.08 3.25 1.45
CA ASP A 286 8.03 3.19 0.44
C ASP A 286 8.69 3.06 -0.94
N PHE A 287 8.58 1.91 -1.58
CA PHE A 287 9.30 1.64 -2.82
C PHE A 287 8.58 0.65 -3.72
N HIS A 288 9.01 0.61 -4.98
CA HIS A 288 8.54 -0.34 -5.96
C HIS A 288 9.62 -1.33 -6.42
N SER A 289 9.20 -2.45 -7.01
CA SER A 289 10.05 -3.36 -7.78
C SER A 289 10.68 -2.67 -9.01
N ASN A 290 11.53 -3.37 -9.76
CA ASN A 290 12.09 -2.82 -11.00
C ASN A 290 10.99 -2.63 -12.08
N ILE A 291 10.44 -1.43 -12.19
CA ILE A 291 9.38 -1.11 -13.16
C ILE A 291 9.82 -1.20 -14.63
N LYS A 292 11.13 -1.26 -14.89
CA LYS A 292 11.68 -1.41 -16.25
C LYS A 292 11.71 -2.87 -16.70
N GLU A 293 11.69 -3.80 -15.75
CA GLU A 293 11.73 -5.25 -15.99
C GLU A 293 10.63 -5.92 -15.15
N PRO A 294 9.35 -5.69 -15.48
CA PRO A 294 8.24 -6.29 -14.75
C PRO A 294 8.21 -7.81 -14.97
N THR A 295 7.63 -8.53 -14.02
CA THR A 295 7.43 -9.98 -14.15
C THR A 295 6.13 -10.25 -14.90
N SER A 296 6.21 -10.96 -16.03
CA SER A 296 5.04 -11.36 -16.81
C SER A 296 4.46 -12.69 -16.29
N ILE A 297 3.16 -12.72 -16.00
CA ILE A 297 2.41 -13.91 -15.59
C ILE A 297 1.23 -14.11 -16.51
N THR A 298 0.99 -15.36 -16.94
CA THR A 298 -0.16 -15.74 -17.77
C THR A 298 -1.22 -16.45 -16.93
N PHE A 299 -2.45 -15.96 -17.00
CA PHE A 299 -3.64 -16.64 -16.49
C PHE A 299 -4.43 -17.25 -17.64
N ASP A 300 -4.76 -18.53 -17.50
CA ASP A 300 -5.48 -19.34 -18.49
C ASP A 300 -7.00 -19.10 -18.47
N ARG A 301 -7.52 -18.48 -17.42
CA ARG A 301 -8.95 -18.19 -17.23
C ARG A 301 -9.19 -16.91 -16.44
N ASP A 302 -10.39 -16.38 -16.60
CA ASP A 302 -10.88 -15.22 -15.87
C ASP A 302 -10.88 -15.43 -14.34
N TYR A 303 -10.95 -14.34 -13.60
CA TYR A 303 -11.23 -14.34 -12.18
C TYR A 303 -12.32 -13.31 -11.84
N PRO A 304 -13.33 -13.69 -11.03
CA PRO A 304 -13.67 -15.06 -10.65
C PRO A 304 -14.21 -15.87 -11.86
N SER A 305 -13.72 -17.09 -12.08
CA SER A 305 -14.23 -17.98 -13.14
C SER A 305 -15.07 -19.15 -12.62
N THR A 306 -15.02 -19.42 -11.31
CA THR A 306 -15.85 -20.46 -10.69
C THR A 306 -16.90 -19.84 -9.74
N PRO A 307 -18.00 -20.56 -9.49
CA PRO A 307 -18.98 -20.18 -8.48
C PRO A 307 -18.36 -19.90 -7.09
N GLU A 308 -17.42 -20.75 -6.66
CA GLU A 308 -16.73 -20.63 -5.37
C GLU A 308 -15.86 -19.36 -5.30
N GLU A 309 -15.11 -19.08 -6.36
CA GLU A 309 -14.30 -17.85 -6.45
C GLU A 309 -15.18 -16.61 -6.44
N ARG A 310 -16.34 -16.67 -7.08
CA ARG A 310 -17.29 -15.55 -7.10
C ARG A 310 -17.85 -15.29 -5.71
N GLU A 311 -18.32 -16.31 -5.00
CA GLU A 311 -18.81 -16.15 -3.62
C GLU A 311 -17.73 -15.54 -2.70
N GLN A 312 -16.48 -16.00 -2.82
CA GLN A 312 -15.36 -15.44 -2.06
C GLN A 312 -15.06 -13.99 -2.43
N TRP A 313 -15.06 -13.68 -3.73
CA TRP A 313 -14.85 -12.32 -4.21
C TRP A 313 -15.97 -11.38 -3.75
N GLU A 314 -17.24 -11.78 -3.89
CA GLU A 314 -18.39 -10.98 -3.47
C GLU A 314 -18.42 -10.73 -1.95
N ALA A 315 -18.02 -11.71 -1.14
CA ALA A 315 -17.95 -11.52 0.31
C ALA A 315 -16.95 -10.42 0.68
N ARG A 316 -15.71 -10.50 0.17
CA ARG A 316 -14.68 -9.48 0.42
C ARG A 316 -15.04 -8.12 -0.17
N HIS A 317 -15.57 -8.12 -1.38
CA HIS A 317 -15.93 -6.89 -2.08
C HIS A 317 -17.05 -6.15 -1.36
N ARG A 318 -18.01 -6.88 -0.81
CA ARG A 318 -19.05 -6.33 0.07
C ARG A 318 -18.48 -5.66 1.30
N ASP A 319 -17.53 -6.30 1.98
CA ASP A 319 -16.88 -5.73 3.16
C ASP A 319 -16.11 -4.45 2.80
N ALA A 320 -15.37 -4.46 1.69
CA ALA A 320 -14.65 -3.29 1.20
C ALA A 320 -15.59 -2.12 0.85
N MET A 321 -16.70 -2.41 0.17
CA MET A 321 -17.69 -1.40 -0.24
C MET A 321 -18.60 -0.93 0.91
N SER A 322 -18.67 -1.69 2.01
CA SER A 322 -19.53 -1.36 3.16
C SER A 322 -19.18 -0.01 3.81
N SER A 323 -17.91 0.39 3.74
CA SER A 323 -17.40 1.67 4.28
C SER A 323 -17.66 2.85 3.34
N TYR A 324 -18.07 2.59 2.10
CA TYR A 324 -18.30 3.59 1.07
C TYR A 324 -19.71 3.47 0.47
N PRO A 325 -20.78 3.66 1.29
CA PRO A 325 -22.14 3.65 0.78
C PRO A 325 -22.35 4.74 -0.27
N VAL A 326 -23.10 4.44 -1.33
CA VAL A 326 -23.48 5.43 -2.34
C VAL A 326 -24.59 6.30 -1.77
N LYS A 327 -24.28 7.58 -1.54
CA LYS A 327 -25.21 8.55 -0.94
C LYS A 327 -26.22 9.07 -1.97
N PRO A 328 -27.35 9.62 -1.52
CA PRO A 328 -28.27 10.37 -2.38
C PRO A 328 -27.55 11.33 -3.34
N GLY A 329 -27.88 11.26 -4.64
CA GLY A 329 -27.28 12.10 -5.69
C GLY A 329 -25.87 11.70 -6.16
N GLN A 330 -25.24 10.69 -5.56
CA GLN A 330 -23.96 10.16 -6.05
C GLN A 330 -24.15 9.13 -7.15
N THR A 331 -23.09 8.89 -7.93
CA THR A 331 -23.08 7.84 -8.95
C THR A 331 -22.61 6.51 -8.38
N PHE A 332 -23.21 5.41 -8.86
CA PHE A 332 -22.72 4.07 -8.59
C PHE A 332 -21.40 3.83 -9.31
N ALA A 333 -20.38 3.36 -8.59
CA ALA A 333 -19.05 3.12 -9.17
C ALA A 333 -19.04 1.92 -10.12
N GLU A 334 -19.90 0.93 -9.89
CA GLU A 334 -19.95 -0.30 -10.66
C GLU A 334 -21.36 -0.91 -10.73
N ASP A 335 -21.53 -1.84 -11.66
CA ASP A 335 -22.70 -2.72 -11.74
C ASP A 335 -22.79 -3.60 -10.49
N GLY A 336 -23.96 -3.64 -9.86
CA GLY A 336 -24.15 -4.43 -8.65
C GLY A 336 -25.59 -4.54 -8.18
N LEU A 337 -25.83 -5.48 -7.27
CA LEU A 337 -27.02 -5.51 -6.43
C LEU A 337 -26.74 -4.70 -5.17
N TYR A 338 -27.59 -3.71 -4.91
CA TYR A 338 -27.45 -2.82 -3.77
C TYR A 338 -28.63 -2.92 -2.83
N ARG A 339 -28.34 -2.83 -1.54
CA ARG A 339 -29.32 -2.74 -0.46
C ARG A 339 -29.48 -1.29 -0.03
N ALA A 340 -30.72 -0.86 0.11
CA ALA A 340 -31.01 0.44 0.69
C ALA A 340 -30.85 0.38 2.21
N ALA A 341 -30.17 1.38 2.78
CA ALA A 341 -30.04 1.58 4.22
C ALA A 341 -30.38 3.03 4.56
N ARG A 342 -30.99 3.29 5.72
CA ARG A 342 -31.22 4.68 6.14
C ARG A 342 -29.88 5.40 6.31
N VAL A 343 -29.80 6.65 5.81
CA VAL A 343 -28.59 7.49 5.86
C VAL A 343 -28.07 7.65 7.29
N ASN A 344 -28.97 7.72 8.28
CA ASN A 344 -28.63 7.97 9.68
C ASN A 344 -28.53 6.70 10.54
N THR A 345 -28.91 5.54 10.03
CA THR A 345 -28.82 4.26 10.76
C THR A 345 -28.65 3.10 9.78
N ILE A 346 -27.43 2.56 9.69
CA ILE A 346 -27.10 1.38 8.87
C ILE A 346 -27.81 0.10 9.37
N SER A 347 -28.30 0.09 10.61
CA SER A 347 -29.02 -1.04 11.22
C SER A 347 -30.42 -1.28 10.64
N ARG A 348 -31.03 -0.29 9.97
CA ARG A 348 -32.30 -0.47 9.27
C ARG A 348 -32.07 -0.51 7.77
N ARG A 349 -32.17 -1.71 7.21
CA ARG A 349 -31.89 -1.99 5.80
C ARG A 349 -33.12 -2.56 5.09
N SER A 350 -33.17 -2.41 3.77
CA SER A 350 -34.20 -3.04 2.95
C SER A 350 -33.99 -4.55 2.93
N LEU A 351 -35.09 -5.29 2.84
CA LEU A 351 -35.06 -6.71 2.54
C LEU A 351 -34.59 -6.94 1.10
N GLN A 352 -35.19 -6.24 0.13
CA GLN A 352 -34.87 -6.43 -1.29
C GLN A 352 -33.55 -5.77 -1.68
N LEU A 353 -32.97 -6.33 -2.75
CA LEU A 353 -31.81 -5.81 -3.44
C LEU A 353 -32.22 -5.23 -4.79
N VAL A 354 -31.63 -4.10 -5.16
CA VAL A 354 -31.91 -3.40 -6.41
C VAL A 354 -30.67 -3.44 -7.31
N PRO A 355 -30.79 -3.87 -8.58
CA PRO A 355 -29.68 -3.81 -9.51
C PRO A 355 -29.47 -2.36 -9.99
N PHE A 356 -28.22 -1.88 -9.90
CA PHE A 356 -27.80 -0.61 -10.49
C PHE A 356 -26.66 -0.82 -11.49
N LYS A 357 -26.57 0.10 -12.46
CA LYS A 357 -25.48 0.19 -13.43
C LYS A 357 -24.44 1.20 -12.98
N ALA A 358 -23.18 0.95 -13.34
CA ALA A 358 -22.11 1.92 -13.19
C ALA A 358 -22.50 3.26 -13.83
N GLY A 359 -22.27 4.37 -13.12
CA GLY A 359 -22.61 5.72 -13.57
C GLY A 359 -24.08 6.11 -13.39
N ALA A 360 -24.98 5.19 -13.01
CA ALA A 360 -26.34 5.57 -12.62
C ALA A 360 -26.31 6.46 -11.37
N VAL A 361 -27.24 7.41 -11.26
CA VAL A 361 -27.32 8.33 -10.12
C VAL A 361 -28.29 7.75 -9.09
N ALA A 362 -27.84 7.65 -7.84
CA ALA A 362 -28.70 7.29 -6.71
C ALA A 362 -29.76 8.37 -6.49
N THR A 363 -31.03 7.96 -6.39
CA THR A 363 -32.13 8.90 -6.17
C THR A 363 -31.93 9.73 -4.90
N ALA A 364 -32.32 11.01 -4.96
CA ALA A 364 -32.39 11.89 -3.80
C ALA A 364 -33.76 11.85 -3.11
N ASP A 365 -34.76 11.27 -3.76
CA ASP A 365 -36.11 11.13 -3.24
C ASP A 365 -36.19 10.00 -2.22
N ASN A 366 -37.29 10.00 -1.45
CA ASN A 366 -37.57 8.91 -0.54
C ASN A 366 -37.75 7.59 -1.29
N VAL A 367 -37.17 6.53 -0.73
CA VAL A 367 -37.30 5.17 -1.26
C VAL A 367 -38.23 4.38 -0.35
N LYS A 368 -39.27 3.79 -0.94
CA LYS A 368 -40.22 2.93 -0.22
C LYS A 368 -39.92 1.45 -0.45
N MET A 369 -39.40 0.76 0.56
CA MET A 369 -39.02 -0.67 0.48
C MET A 369 -39.28 -1.42 1.78
N LEU A 370 -39.48 -2.74 1.71
CA LEU A 370 -39.68 -3.58 2.90
C LEU A 370 -38.44 -3.57 3.78
N ILE A 371 -38.62 -3.45 5.09
CA ILE A 371 -37.54 -3.49 6.07
C ILE A 371 -37.22 -4.94 6.40
N GLU A 372 -35.94 -5.28 6.42
CA GLU A 372 -35.45 -6.55 6.92
C GLU A 372 -35.87 -6.78 8.39
N GLY A 373 -36.46 -7.94 8.69
CA GLY A 373 -36.96 -8.27 10.03
C GLY A 373 -38.18 -7.44 10.49
N GLY A 374 -38.71 -6.56 9.64
CA GLY A 374 -39.78 -5.63 9.98
C GLY A 374 -41.20 -6.19 9.88
N GLY A 375 -41.40 -7.51 9.70
CA GLY A 375 -42.75 -8.11 9.65
C GLY A 375 -43.69 -7.51 8.59
N GLY A 376 -43.16 -7.03 7.46
CA GLY A 376 -43.94 -6.41 6.39
C GLY A 376 -43.98 -4.88 6.42
N LEU A 377 -43.30 -4.26 7.38
CA LEU A 377 -43.10 -2.82 7.42
C LEU A 377 -42.22 -2.35 6.24
N SER A 378 -42.49 -1.15 5.74
CA SER A 378 -41.62 -0.44 4.79
C SER A 378 -41.10 0.85 5.42
N PHE A 379 -39.86 1.24 5.10
CA PHE A 379 -39.44 2.63 5.29
C PHE A 379 -39.87 3.46 4.06
N ASP A 380 -39.91 4.78 4.21
CA ASP A 380 -40.21 5.75 3.15
C ASP A 380 -39.40 7.02 3.44
N ASP A 381 -38.09 6.91 3.23
CA ASP A 381 -37.10 7.89 3.69
C ASP A 381 -35.96 8.00 2.68
N PRO A 382 -35.09 9.03 2.79
CA PRO A 382 -33.83 9.06 2.06
C PRO A 382 -32.93 7.89 2.48
N VAL A 383 -32.32 7.24 1.49
CA VAL A 383 -31.47 6.07 1.69
C VAL A 383 -30.09 6.26 1.08
N GLN A 384 -29.13 5.53 1.62
CA GLN A 384 -27.86 5.25 0.99
C GLN A 384 -27.83 3.79 0.55
N TRP A 385 -27.00 3.48 -0.45
CA TRP A 385 -26.95 2.16 -1.07
C TRP A 385 -25.67 1.43 -0.72
N LEU A 386 -25.82 0.22 -0.20
CA LEU A 386 -24.73 -0.69 0.16
C LEU A 386 -24.62 -1.78 -0.89
N TRP A 387 -23.44 -1.99 -1.45
CA TRP A 387 -23.22 -3.09 -2.39
C TRP A 387 -23.36 -4.44 -1.67
N GLU A 388 -24.00 -5.43 -2.27
CA GLU A 388 -24.23 -6.77 -1.68
C GLU A 388 -23.78 -7.93 -2.57
N GLY A 389 -23.74 -7.76 -3.89
CA GLY A 389 -23.37 -8.84 -4.80
C GLY A 389 -23.34 -8.39 -6.25
N SER A 390 -22.86 -9.27 -7.12
CA SER A 390 -22.87 -9.00 -8.57
C SER A 390 -24.30 -8.90 -9.09
N ALA A 391 -24.51 -7.96 -10.01
CA ALA A 391 -25.76 -7.83 -10.74
C ALA A 391 -26.00 -9.05 -11.65
N PRO A 392 -27.26 -9.43 -11.91
CA PRO A 392 -27.60 -10.41 -12.93
C PRO A 392 -26.93 -10.06 -14.26
N THR A 393 -26.06 -10.94 -14.73
CA THR A 393 -25.20 -10.71 -15.89
C THR A 393 -25.55 -11.68 -17.01
N PRO A 394 -25.94 -11.20 -18.21
CA PRO A 394 -26.19 -12.07 -19.36
C PRO A 394 -24.94 -12.87 -19.77
N VAL A 395 -25.12 -14.11 -20.21
CA VAL A 395 -24.03 -14.97 -20.71
C VAL A 395 -23.36 -14.35 -21.96
N LYS A 396 -24.14 -13.63 -22.77
CA LYS A 396 -23.67 -12.87 -23.93
C LYS A 396 -24.44 -11.58 -24.05
N GLN A 397 -23.86 -10.59 -24.72
CA GLN A 397 -24.55 -9.36 -25.08
C GLN A 397 -25.86 -9.70 -25.81
N TYR A 398 -26.98 -9.16 -25.32
CA TYR A 398 -28.36 -9.42 -25.79
C TYR A 398 -28.94 -10.83 -25.50
N SER A 399 -28.33 -11.62 -24.61
CA SER A 399 -28.93 -12.88 -24.15
C SER A 399 -29.92 -12.66 -23.00
N PHE A 400 -30.99 -13.46 -22.98
CA PHE A 400 -31.85 -13.63 -21.80
C PHE A 400 -31.28 -14.62 -20.79
N ASP A 401 -30.36 -15.49 -21.23
CA ASP A 401 -29.65 -16.41 -20.34
C ASP A 401 -28.68 -15.62 -19.47
N MET A 402 -28.83 -15.76 -18.15
CA MET A 402 -27.94 -15.17 -17.16
C MET A 402 -26.89 -16.18 -16.73
N ILE A 403 -25.68 -15.69 -16.49
CA ILE A 403 -24.64 -16.41 -15.73
C ILE A 403 -25.29 -16.90 -14.43
N GLU A 404 -25.34 -18.21 -14.26
CA GLU A 404 -26.19 -18.87 -13.27
C GLU A 404 -26.01 -18.26 -11.88
N GLU A 405 -24.76 -18.06 -11.46
CA GLU A 405 -24.40 -17.63 -10.12
C GLU A 405 -24.53 -16.11 -9.92
N THR A 406 -25.05 -15.38 -10.90
CA THR A 406 -25.45 -13.96 -10.76
C THR A 406 -26.96 -13.79 -10.68
N ARG A 407 -27.74 -14.87 -10.84
CA ARG A 407 -29.21 -14.82 -10.83
C ARG A 407 -29.72 -14.35 -9.47
N GLN A 408 -30.58 -13.33 -9.50
CA GLN A 408 -31.33 -12.87 -8.32
C GLN A 408 -32.62 -13.66 -8.11
N PHE A 409 -33.16 -14.29 -9.16
CA PHE A 409 -34.43 -15.02 -9.09
C PHE A 409 -34.22 -16.50 -9.44
N CYS A 410 -34.98 -17.37 -8.77
CA CYS A 410 -34.86 -18.81 -8.91
C CYS A 410 -36.23 -19.49 -8.80
N GLU A 411 -36.50 -20.51 -9.61
CA GLU A 411 -37.77 -21.24 -9.55
C GLU A 411 -37.81 -22.19 -8.34
N PRO A 412 -39.01 -22.57 -7.84
CA PRO A 412 -39.12 -23.63 -6.85
C PRO A 412 -38.61 -24.96 -7.39
N GLY A 413 -37.92 -25.76 -6.55
CA GLY A 413 -37.44 -27.09 -6.90
C GLY A 413 -36.15 -27.15 -7.73
N VAL A 414 -35.69 -26.04 -8.33
CA VAL A 414 -34.41 -26.02 -9.04
C VAL A 414 -33.23 -25.79 -8.09
N PRO A 415 -32.00 -26.24 -8.42
CA PRO A 415 -30.82 -25.95 -7.63
C PRO A 415 -30.59 -24.45 -7.44
N CYS A 416 -30.27 -24.08 -6.21
CA CYS A 416 -30.02 -22.71 -5.82
C CYS A 416 -28.75 -22.16 -6.50
N PRO A 417 -28.82 -21.03 -7.22
CA PRO A 417 -27.67 -20.50 -7.96
C PRO A 417 -26.65 -19.78 -7.08
N ARG A 418 -27.05 -19.30 -5.88
CA ARG A 418 -26.21 -18.50 -4.98
C ARG A 418 -26.44 -18.89 -3.54
N SER A 419 -25.36 -19.07 -2.79
CA SER A 419 -25.49 -19.20 -1.33
C SER A 419 -26.06 -17.92 -0.71
N GLY A 420 -26.84 -18.07 0.35
CA GLY A 420 -27.40 -16.94 1.10
C GLY A 420 -28.87 -17.09 1.40
N ARG A 421 -29.50 -15.96 1.66
CA ARG A 421 -30.90 -15.85 2.04
C ARG A 421 -31.80 -15.64 0.83
N TRP A 422 -32.92 -16.34 0.85
CA TRP A 422 -33.92 -16.34 -0.21
C TRP A 422 -35.30 -16.11 0.39
N VAL A 423 -36.08 -15.24 -0.25
CA VAL A 423 -37.46 -14.96 0.15
C VAL A 423 -38.43 -15.42 -0.96
N PRO A 424 -39.54 -16.08 -0.63
CA PRO A 424 -40.60 -16.36 -1.59
C PRO A 424 -41.22 -15.05 -2.06
N ARG A 425 -41.27 -14.89 -3.37
CA ARG A 425 -41.85 -13.76 -4.09
C ARG A 425 -43.01 -14.27 -4.94
N ILE A 426 -44.20 -13.79 -4.64
CA ILE A 426 -45.47 -14.23 -5.24
C ILE A 426 -45.97 -13.13 -6.16
N ARG A 427 -46.00 -13.40 -7.46
CA ARG A 427 -46.48 -12.46 -8.48
C ARG A 427 -48.01 -12.38 -8.40
N GLN A 428 -48.54 -11.20 -8.09
CA GLN A 428 -49.99 -10.98 -8.00
C GLN A 428 -50.63 -10.80 -9.39
N SER A 429 -50.06 -9.89 -10.19
CA SER A 429 -50.43 -9.58 -11.59
C SER A 429 -49.31 -8.77 -12.24
N TRP A 430 -49.41 -8.49 -13.55
CA TRP A 430 -48.39 -7.70 -14.28
C TRP A 430 -48.28 -6.24 -13.79
N ASP A 431 -49.37 -5.68 -13.28
CA ASP A 431 -49.53 -4.29 -12.86
C ASP A 431 -49.38 -4.07 -11.34
N LYS A 432 -49.26 -5.16 -10.56
CA LYS A 432 -49.15 -5.08 -9.10
C LYS A 432 -47.78 -5.52 -8.60
N PRO A 433 -47.23 -4.83 -7.58
CA PRO A 433 -45.99 -5.26 -6.94
C PRO A 433 -46.14 -6.68 -6.39
N ALA A 434 -45.07 -7.45 -6.47
CA ALA A 434 -45.05 -8.80 -5.94
C ALA A 434 -45.26 -8.79 -4.42
N ARG A 435 -45.95 -9.82 -3.90
CA ARG A 435 -46.06 -10.06 -2.47
C ARG A 435 -44.90 -10.91 -2.01
N TYR A 436 -44.32 -10.57 -0.87
CA TYR A 436 -43.27 -11.35 -0.24
C TYR A 436 -43.85 -12.17 0.91
N ASP A 437 -43.47 -13.44 1.02
CA ASP A 437 -43.76 -14.27 2.18
C ASP A 437 -42.57 -14.29 3.14
N LEU A 438 -42.61 -13.40 4.14
CA LEU A 438 -41.49 -13.20 5.05
C LEU A 438 -41.28 -14.37 6.02
N ALA A 439 -42.31 -15.19 6.27
CA ALA A 439 -42.20 -16.36 7.12
C ALA A 439 -41.45 -17.50 6.41
N GLY A 440 -41.47 -17.51 5.07
CA GLY A 440 -40.80 -18.50 4.24
C GLY A 440 -39.34 -18.18 3.89
N ILE A 441 -38.68 -17.21 4.56
CA ILE A 441 -37.27 -16.92 4.30
C ILE A 441 -36.42 -18.14 4.67
N VAL A 442 -35.60 -18.58 3.73
CA VAL A 442 -34.66 -19.70 3.91
C VAL A 442 -33.23 -19.24 3.67
N THR A 443 -32.27 -19.94 4.30
CA THR A 443 -30.85 -19.79 3.98
C THR A 443 -30.39 -21.07 3.32
N LEU A 444 -29.87 -20.97 2.09
CA LEU A 444 -29.45 -22.11 1.29
C LEU A 444 -28.00 -21.94 0.86
N ARG A 445 -27.31 -23.07 0.71
CA ARG A 445 -26.03 -23.15 0.00
C ARG A 445 -26.29 -23.39 -1.48
N ARG A 446 -25.41 -22.87 -2.34
CA ARG A 446 -25.45 -23.14 -3.78
C ARG A 446 -25.57 -24.65 -4.04
N GLY A 447 -26.40 -25.00 -5.02
CA GLY A 447 -26.65 -26.38 -5.44
C GLY A 447 -27.71 -27.10 -4.60
N GLN A 448 -28.13 -26.57 -3.45
CA GLN A 448 -29.29 -27.11 -2.73
C GLN A 448 -30.58 -26.81 -3.50
N PRO A 449 -31.53 -27.75 -3.60
CA PRO A 449 -32.79 -27.50 -4.27
C PRO A 449 -33.60 -26.42 -3.52
N MET A 450 -34.16 -25.48 -4.26
CA MET A 450 -35.10 -24.49 -3.73
C MET A 450 -36.35 -25.20 -3.18
N PRO A 451 -36.83 -24.84 -1.98
CA PRO A 451 -38.07 -25.41 -1.45
C PRO A 451 -39.25 -25.14 -2.39
N LEU A 452 -40.16 -26.10 -2.45
CA LEU A 452 -41.42 -25.93 -3.19
C LEU A 452 -42.31 -24.90 -2.48
N ILE A 453 -43.01 -24.07 -3.26
CA ILE A 453 -43.96 -23.07 -2.76
C ILE A 453 -45.37 -23.56 -3.10
N ASN A 454 -46.02 -24.22 -2.13
CA ASN A 454 -47.21 -25.03 -2.40
C ASN A 454 -48.52 -24.25 -2.64
N ASP A 455 -48.54 -22.92 -2.52
CA ASP A 455 -49.77 -22.11 -2.55
C ASP A 455 -49.80 -21.02 -3.65
N ALA A 456 -48.92 -21.13 -4.66
CA ALA A 456 -48.71 -20.04 -5.62
C ALA A 456 -49.20 -20.29 -7.06
N ASN A 457 -49.79 -21.45 -7.38
CA ASN A 457 -50.25 -21.78 -8.74
C ASN A 457 -49.20 -21.48 -9.84
N GLY A 458 -47.92 -21.77 -9.58
CA GLY A 458 -46.81 -21.50 -10.50
C GLY A 458 -46.43 -20.02 -10.66
N ARG A 459 -46.97 -19.12 -9.82
CA ARG A 459 -46.69 -17.66 -9.85
C ARG A 459 -45.67 -17.21 -8.80
N ALA A 460 -45.03 -18.14 -8.11
CA ALA A 460 -43.99 -17.81 -7.13
C ALA A 460 -42.61 -18.19 -7.63
N ASP A 461 -41.68 -17.29 -7.37
CA ASP A 461 -40.24 -17.51 -7.48
C ASP A 461 -39.57 -17.20 -6.13
N TRP A 462 -38.31 -17.58 -6.01
CA TRP A 462 -37.43 -17.20 -4.93
C TRP A 462 -36.62 -15.99 -5.37
N GLU A 463 -36.52 -14.98 -4.50
CA GLU A 463 -35.64 -13.82 -4.70
C GLU A 463 -34.48 -13.87 -3.70
N TRP A 464 -33.25 -13.71 -4.20
CA TRP A 464 -32.05 -13.61 -3.37
C TRP A 464 -32.00 -12.25 -2.70
N VAL A 465 -31.87 -12.27 -1.38
CA VAL A 465 -31.90 -11.07 -0.53
C VAL A 465 -30.61 -10.88 0.24
N GLY A 466 -29.49 -11.42 -0.26
CA GLY A 466 -28.14 -11.26 0.31
C GLY A 466 -27.53 -12.58 0.81
N ALA A 467 -26.21 -12.59 0.99
CA ALA A 467 -25.49 -13.73 1.59
C ALA A 467 -25.76 -13.87 3.09
#